data_AF-A0A7S2T356-F1
#
_entry.id   AF-A0A7S2T356-F1
#
_cell.length_a   1.000
_cell.length_b   1.000
_cell.length_c   1.000
_cell.angle_alpha   90.00
_cell.angle_beta   90.00
_cell.angle_gamma   90.00
#
_symmetry.space_group_name_H-M   'P 1'
#
loop_
_entity.id
_entity.type
_entity.pdbx_description
1 polymer ?
#
loop_
_entity_poly.entity_id
_entity_poly.type
_entity_poly.pdbx_seq_one_letter_code
_entity_poly.pdbx_strand_id
1 'polypeptide(L)'
;AEHNNYAVDFIRATREIKRVCPGCKISGGVSNIAFSFRGNEAVRRAFHSAFLYHACNAGMDMGIVNAAQVKADAYDKVDKELLGYVEDVLLNRCDNATERMLEYAATLEPKCKPTAVVKKGSGVAVGGSKAAVSSWRDDPVESRISHALVKGIDEFIVKDTEECRVSGSFAKPLNIIEGPLMSGMNTVGDLFGAGKMFLPQVIKSARVMKKAVAHLIPFMEEEKRLAALENPDAEVASSHAGLMVLATVKGDVHDIGKNIVAVVLGCNNFKVIDLGVMVPYDKILDAAEEHKADIIGLSGLITPSLDEMVTVAKKMEERKMNVPLLIGGATTSKMHTAVKLTPQYSGPVIYVLDASRSVPVCQSLMDKENRDDFV
;
A
#
# COMPACT_ATOMS: atom_id res chain seq x y z
N ALA A 1 5.13 -0.79 -13.95
CA ALA A 1 5.21 -0.66 -15.41
C ALA A 1 4.59 0.67 -15.86
N GLU A 2 3.30 0.90 -15.63
CA GLU A 2 2.62 2.14 -16.05
C GLU A 2 3.25 3.43 -15.46
N HIS A 3 3.58 3.41 -14.17
CA HIS A 3 4.14 4.59 -13.48
C HIS A 3 5.64 4.84 -13.72
N ASN A 4 6.35 3.92 -14.39
CA ASN A 4 7.82 3.94 -14.45
C ASN A 4 8.34 5.24 -15.12
N ASN A 5 7.60 5.78 -16.09
CA ASN A 5 8.02 6.95 -16.85
C ASN A 5 7.50 8.29 -16.29
N TYR A 6 6.76 8.33 -15.18
CA TYR A 6 6.09 9.57 -14.75
C TYR A 6 7.04 10.77 -14.60
N ALA A 7 8.21 10.58 -13.98
CA ALA A 7 9.20 11.63 -13.84
C ALA A 7 9.84 12.02 -15.19
N VAL A 8 10.14 11.03 -16.04
CA VAL A 8 10.68 11.25 -17.39
C VAL A 8 9.71 12.04 -18.26
N ASP A 9 8.43 11.66 -18.25
CA ASP A 9 7.38 12.28 -19.04
C ASP A 9 7.08 13.69 -18.54
N PHE A 10 7.13 13.93 -17.22
CA PHE A 10 7.05 15.29 -16.68
C PHE A 10 8.19 16.17 -17.21
N ILE A 11 9.43 15.68 -17.17
CA ILE A 11 10.60 16.42 -17.65
C ILE A 11 10.50 16.67 -19.16
N ARG A 12 10.03 15.69 -19.95
CA ARG A 12 9.81 15.83 -21.40
C ARG A 12 8.70 16.84 -21.71
N ALA A 13 7.56 16.73 -21.04
CA ALA A 13 6.45 17.66 -21.18
C ALA A 13 6.87 19.09 -20.83
N THR A 14 7.70 19.26 -19.79
CA THR A 14 8.26 20.56 -19.40
C THR A 14 9.03 21.19 -20.57
N ARG A 15 9.95 20.44 -21.20
CA ARG A 15 10.72 20.94 -22.36
C ARG A 15 9.80 21.30 -23.52
N GLU A 16 8.82 20.44 -23.80
CA GLU A 16 7.91 20.62 -24.93
C GLU A 16 7.00 21.84 -24.74
N ILE A 17 6.46 22.04 -23.53
CA ILE A 17 5.65 23.23 -23.19
C ILE A 17 6.49 24.50 -23.33
N LYS A 18 7.75 24.49 -22.87
CA LYS A 18 8.64 25.65 -23.03
C LYS A 18 8.97 25.94 -24.49
N ARG A 19 9.08 24.91 -25.33
CA ARG A 19 9.32 25.03 -26.77
C ARG A 19 8.11 25.62 -27.51
N VAL A 20 6.92 25.09 -27.23
CA VAL A 20 5.67 25.48 -27.92
C VAL A 20 5.09 26.78 -27.37
N CYS A 21 5.26 27.03 -26.07
CA CYS A 21 4.73 28.19 -25.36
C CYS A 21 5.82 28.89 -24.51
N PRO A 22 6.75 29.65 -25.11
CA PRO A 22 7.89 30.24 -24.39
C PRO A 22 7.51 31.16 -23.22
N GLY A 23 6.34 31.81 -23.28
CA GLY A 23 5.83 32.66 -22.21
C GLY A 23 5.21 31.91 -21.02
N CYS A 24 4.91 30.62 -21.16
CA CYS A 24 4.30 29.84 -20.10
C CYS A 24 5.28 29.57 -18.96
N LYS A 25 4.78 29.63 -17.73
CA LYS A 25 5.53 29.27 -16.51
C LYS A 25 5.09 27.91 -16.01
N ILE A 26 6.03 27.11 -15.51
CA ILE A 26 5.81 25.74 -15.06
C ILE A 26 6.15 25.67 -13.57
N SER A 27 5.16 25.28 -12.77
CA SER A 27 5.29 25.07 -11.33
C SER A 27 4.74 23.69 -10.95
N GLY A 28 5.33 23.06 -9.93
CA GLY A 28 4.89 21.73 -9.50
C GLY A 28 5.37 21.33 -8.11
N GLY A 29 4.57 20.50 -7.42
CA GLY A 29 4.94 19.89 -6.14
C GLY A 29 5.85 18.68 -6.34
N VAL A 30 6.97 18.64 -5.63
CA VAL A 30 8.00 17.58 -5.81
C VAL A 30 7.88 16.47 -4.77
N SER A 31 7.12 16.69 -3.69
CA SER A 31 7.09 15.80 -2.52
C SER A 31 6.62 14.37 -2.80
N ASN A 32 5.78 14.17 -3.81
CA ASN A 32 5.14 12.88 -4.08
C ASN A 32 6.07 11.89 -4.78
N ILE A 33 7.12 12.38 -5.44
CA ILE A 33 8.10 11.55 -6.18
C ILE A 33 8.78 10.53 -5.26
N ALA A 34 8.96 10.89 -3.99
CA ALA A 34 9.66 10.06 -3.01
C ALA A 34 8.78 9.63 -1.84
N PHE A 35 7.46 9.60 -2.03
CA PHE A 35 6.51 9.27 -0.96
C PHE A 35 6.76 7.88 -0.35
N SER A 36 7.10 6.89 -1.18
CA SER A 36 7.40 5.51 -0.75
C SER A 36 8.59 5.40 0.22
N PHE A 37 9.44 6.44 0.29
CA PHE A 37 10.59 6.52 1.19
C PHE A 37 10.35 7.42 2.40
N ARG A 38 9.09 7.70 2.75
CA ARG A 38 8.74 8.46 3.97
C ARG A 38 9.42 7.83 5.19
N GLY A 39 10.22 8.62 5.92
CA GLY A 39 11.01 8.16 7.07
C GLY A 39 12.46 7.79 6.74
N ASN A 40 12.81 7.65 5.46
CA ASN A 40 14.19 7.60 4.97
C ASN A 40 14.55 8.95 4.32
N GLU A 41 14.98 9.89 5.15
CA GLU A 41 15.23 11.27 4.74
C GLU A 41 16.41 11.40 3.77
N ALA A 42 17.40 10.52 3.85
CA ALA A 42 18.53 10.51 2.91
C ALA A 42 18.04 10.26 1.48
N VAL A 43 17.30 9.15 1.28
CA VAL A 43 16.78 8.78 -0.03
C VAL A 43 15.76 9.82 -0.51
N ARG A 44 14.82 10.20 0.35
CA ARG A 44 13.75 11.13 0.00
C ARG A 44 14.29 12.49 -0.47
N ARG A 45 15.25 13.06 0.25
CA ARG A 45 15.85 14.35 -0.09
C ARG A 45 16.74 14.26 -1.33
N ALA A 46 17.41 13.12 -1.56
CA ALA A 46 18.14 12.88 -2.80
C ALA A 46 17.21 12.88 -4.03
N PHE A 47 16.06 12.18 -3.95
CA PHE A 47 15.05 12.19 -5.02
C PHE A 47 14.56 13.61 -5.34
N HIS A 48 14.24 14.42 -4.32
CA HIS A 48 13.79 15.80 -4.55
C HIS A 48 14.86 16.64 -5.26
N SER A 49 16.12 16.50 -4.83
CA SER A 49 17.23 17.29 -5.37
C SER A 49 17.59 16.88 -6.80
N ALA A 50 17.62 15.57 -7.08
CA ALA A 50 17.83 15.04 -8.41
C ALA A 50 16.70 15.38 -9.38
N PHE A 51 15.44 15.26 -8.96
CA PHE A 51 14.31 15.65 -9.81
C PHE A 51 14.33 17.15 -10.12
N LEU A 52 14.52 18.00 -9.11
CA LEU A 52 14.59 19.46 -9.31
C LEU A 52 15.71 19.85 -10.27
N TYR A 53 16.88 19.24 -10.16
CA TYR A 53 18.00 19.49 -11.07
C TYR A 53 17.58 19.23 -12.53
N HIS A 54 17.03 18.05 -12.82
CA HIS A 54 16.61 17.69 -14.18
C HIS A 54 15.42 18.52 -14.68
N ALA A 55 14.44 18.79 -13.82
CA ALA A 55 13.24 19.55 -14.17
C ALA A 55 13.57 21.04 -14.40
N CYS A 56 14.42 21.66 -13.58
CA CYS A 56 14.88 23.04 -13.78
C CYS A 56 15.69 23.15 -15.09
N ASN A 57 16.58 22.19 -15.37
CA ASN A 57 17.31 22.13 -16.64
C ASN A 57 16.37 21.94 -17.86
N ALA A 58 15.22 21.31 -17.66
CA ALA A 58 14.16 21.20 -18.68
C ALA A 58 13.29 22.47 -18.81
N GLY A 59 13.42 23.42 -17.88
CA GLY A 59 12.72 24.70 -17.90
C GLY A 59 11.62 24.85 -16.84
N MET A 60 11.54 23.99 -15.82
CA MET A 60 10.65 24.22 -14.67
C MET A 60 11.03 25.51 -13.94
N ASP A 61 10.08 26.42 -13.71
CA ASP A 61 10.37 27.73 -13.10
C ASP A 61 10.31 27.72 -11.56
N MET A 62 9.46 26.86 -10.98
CA MET A 62 9.23 26.83 -9.53
C MET A 62 8.87 25.43 -9.03
N GLY A 63 9.62 24.91 -8.07
CA GLY A 63 9.23 23.72 -7.30
C GLY A 63 8.62 24.09 -5.95
N ILE A 64 7.50 23.46 -5.57
CA ILE A 64 6.96 23.57 -4.20
C ILE A 64 7.70 22.55 -3.32
N VAL A 65 8.69 23.04 -2.56
CA VAL A 65 9.64 22.25 -1.78
C VAL A 65 10.12 22.99 -0.53
N ASN A 66 10.79 22.26 0.37
CA ASN A 66 11.52 22.88 1.47
C ASN A 66 12.84 23.50 0.96
N ALA A 67 12.88 24.83 0.82
CA ALA A 67 14.02 25.56 0.27
C ALA A 67 15.33 25.37 1.07
N ALA A 68 15.24 25.20 2.40
CA ALA A 68 16.42 24.98 3.23
C ALA A 68 17.06 23.61 2.95
N GLN A 69 16.24 22.58 2.75
CA GLN A 69 16.71 21.24 2.41
C GLN A 69 17.37 21.22 1.03
N VAL A 70 16.72 21.80 0.01
CA VAL A 70 17.27 21.81 -1.36
C VAL A 70 18.61 22.54 -1.45
N LYS A 71 18.79 23.63 -0.69
CA LYS A 71 20.10 24.33 -0.62
C LYS A 71 21.17 23.49 0.06
N ALA A 72 20.81 22.75 1.12
CA ALA A 72 21.74 21.90 1.85
C ALA A 72 22.15 20.67 1.01
N ASP A 73 21.20 20.09 0.28
CA ASP A 73 21.35 18.87 -0.51
C ASP A 73 21.48 19.16 -2.01
N ALA A 74 22.23 20.20 -2.36
CA ALA A 74 22.48 20.53 -3.75
C ALA A 74 22.93 19.29 -4.53
N TYR A 75 22.44 19.12 -5.76
CA TYR A 75 22.65 17.94 -6.60
C TYR A 75 24.12 17.47 -6.62
N ASP A 76 25.05 18.40 -6.82
CA ASP A 76 26.49 18.11 -6.89
C ASP A 76 27.12 17.60 -5.58
N LYS A 77 26.42 17.81 -4.45
CA LYS A 77 26.86 17.41 -3.11
C LYS A 77 26.27 16.08 -2.67
N VAL A 78 25.26 15.56 -3.38
CA VAL A 78 24.66 14.26 -3.07
C VAL A 78 25.71 13.16 -3.29
N ASP A 79 25.73 12.16 -2.40
CA ASP A 79 26.60 11.02 -2.55
C ASP A 79 26.41 10.35 -3.92
N LYS A 80 27.51 10.04 -4.62
CA LYS A 80 27.49 9.57 -6.00
C LYS A 80 26.87 8.18 -6.15
N GLU A 81 27.07 7.31 -5.17
CA GLU A 81 26.49 5.97 -5.17
C GLU A 81 24.97 6.08 -5.01
N LEU A 82 24.50 6.84 -4.01
CA LEU A 82 23.07 7.11 -3.81
C LEU A 82 22.44 7.78 -5.04
N LEU A 83 23.11 8.78 -5.62
CA LEU A 83 22.61 9.50 -6.79
C LEU A 83 22.41 8.57 -7.99
N GLY A 84 23.33 7.61 -8.21
CA GLY A 84 23.19 6.61 -9.26
C GLY A 84 21.88 5.82 -9.16
N TYR A 85 21.59 5.25 -7.98
CA TYR A 85 20.34 4.53 -7.75
C TYR A 85 19.09 5.40 -7.88
N VAL A 86 19.17 6.65 -7.39
CA VAL A 86 18.07 7.62 -7.50
C VAL A 86 17.78 7.98 -8.96
N GLU A 87 18.82 8.21 -9.77
CA GLU A 87 18.67 8.52 -11.19
C GLU A 87 18.18 7.34 -12.00
N ASP A 88 18.61 6.12 -11.67
CA ASP A 88 18.12 4.91 -12.33
C ASP A 88 16.59 4.81 -12.21
N VAL A 89 16.04 5.15 -11.03
CA VAL A 89 14.59 5.18 -10.80
C VAL A 89 13.95 6.40 -11.45
N LEU A 90 14.47 7.61 -11.21
CA LEU A 90 13.87 8.86 -11.72
C LEU A 90 13.82 8.93 -13.23
N LEU A 91 14.86 8.42 -13.90
CA LEU A 91 15.00 8.50 -15.35
C LEU A 91 14.66 7.18 -16.04
N ASN A 92 14.14 6.19 -15.30
CA ASN A 92 13.77 4.87 -15.78
C ASN A 92 14.88 4.24 -16.65
N ARG A 93 16.12 4.19 -16.15
CA ARG A 93 17.31 3.76 -16.91
C ARG A 93 17.45 2.24 -17.02
N CYS A 94 16.84 1.49 -16.10
CA CYS A 94 16.91 0.03 -16.08
C CYS A 94 15.64 -0.61 -15.51
N ASP A 95 15.32 -1.81 -15.97
CA ASP A 95 14.07 -2.50 -15.61
C ASP A 95 13.98 -2.87 -14.12
N ASN A 96 15.14 -3.07 -13.46
CA ASN A 96 15.23 -3.40 -12.04
C ASN A 96 15.63 -2.21 -11.14
N ALA A 97 15.49 -0.96 -11.64
CA ALA A 97 15.85 0.25 -10.89
C ALA A 97 15.19 0.32 -9.51
N THR A 98 13.89 0.02 -9.46
CA THR A 98 13.12 0.03 -8.21
C THR A 98 13.74 -0.94 -7.21
N GLU A 99 13.87 -2.23 -7.55
CA GLU A 99 14.38 -3.25 -6.63
C GLU A 99 15.78 -2.91 -6.10
N ARG A 100 16.67 -2.49 -6.99
CA ARG A 100 18.04 -2.04 -6.63
C ARG A 100 18.02 -0.87 -5.62
N MET A 101 17.17 0.13 -5.85
CA MET A 101 17.03 1.26 -4.93
C MET A 101 16.47 0.84 -3.57
N LEU A 102 15.54 -0.14 -3.53
CA LEU A 102 15.00 -0.64 -2.26
C LEU A 102 16.05 -1.37 -1.42
N GLU A 103 16.83 -2.22 -2.08
CA GLU A 103 17.93 -2.95 -1.44
C GLU A 103 18.96 -1.96 -0.91
N TYR A 104 19.37 -0.98 -1.72
CA TYR A 104 20.30 0.06 -1.30
C TYR A 104 19.74 0.89 -0.13
N ALA A 105 18.49 1.35 -0.22
CA ALA A 105 17.83 2.15 0.81
C ALA A 105 17.74 1.42 2.16
N ALA A 106 17.60 0.08 2.15
CA ALA A 106 17.57 -0.72 3.37
C ALA A 106 18.91 -0.69 4.13
N THR A 107 20.03 -0.55 3.42
CA THR A 107 21.38 -0.46 3.99
C THR A 107 21.69 0.89 4.61
N LEU A 108 20.92 1.94 4.31
CA LEU A 108 21.16 3.29 4.79
C LEU A 108 20.52 3.57 6.15
N GLU A 109 21.19 4.37 6.95
CA GLU A 109 20.62 4.98 8.16
C GLU A 109 19.51 5.96 7.76
N PRO A 110 18.25 5.77 8.20
CA PRO A 110 17.12 6.54 7.68
C PRO A 110 17.19 8.04 7.93
N LYS A 111 17.95 8.47 8.96
CA LYS A 111 18.11 9.87 9.36
C LYS A 111 19.40 10.53 8.83
N CYS A 112 20.23 9.80 8.07
CA CYS A 112 21.44 10.41 7.50
C CYS A 112 21.11 11.46 6.43
N LYS A 113 22.11 12.26 6.03
CA LYS A 113 21.94 13.28 5.00
C LYS A 113 22.29 12.67 3.64
N PRO A 114 21.65 13.09 2.54
CA PRO A 114 22.02 12.61 1.21
C PRO A 114 23.45 12.97 0.81
N THR A 115 24.02 14.04 1.40
CA THR A 115 25.41 14.47 1.16
C THR A 115 26.45 13.77 2.05
N ALA A 116 26.00 12.95 2.99
CA ALA A 116 26.84 12.24 3.95
C ALA A 116 26.10 10.97 4.38
N VAL A 117 26.05 10.01 3.45
CA VAL A 117 25.34 8.75 3.66
C VAL A 117 26.06 7.92 4.73
N VAL A 118 25.28 7.38 5.67
CA VAL A 118 25.78 6.45 6.68
C VAL A 118 25.11 5.12 6.40
N LYS A 119 25.90 4.08 6.15
CA LYS A 119 25.39 2.71 6.07
C LYS A 119 25.19 2.20 7.49
N LYS A 120 24.05 1.53 7.74
CA LYS A 120 23.81 0.82 9.00
C LYS A 120 24.98 -0.12 9.25
N GLY A 121 25.55 -0.07 10.46
CA GLY A 121 26.62 -0.98 10.88
C GLY A 121 26.25 -2.43 10.56
N SER A 122 27.21 -3.19 10.02
CA SER A 122 27.11 -4.59 9.58
C SER A 122 26.06 -5.40 10.35
N GLY A 123 24.87 -5.56 9.76
CA GLY A 123 23.82 -6.33 10.41
C GLY A 123 22.41 -6.19 9.86
N VAL A 124 22.20 -5.99 8.55
CA VAL A 124 21.13 -6.64 7.76
C VAL A 124 21.51 -6.46 6.28
N ALA A 125 22.26 -7.41 5.73
CA ALA A 125 22.41 -7.52 4.28
C ALA A 125 21.06 -7.99 3.70
N VAL A 126 20.38 -7.13 2.95
CA VAL A 126 19.30 -7.52 2.06
C VAL A 126 19.93 -7.63 0.67
N GLY A 127 20.50 -8.80 0.40
CA GLY A 127 21.18 -9.12 -0.86
C GLY A 127 21.82 -10.49 -0.75
N GLY A 128 21.43 -11.40 -1.64
CA GLY A 128 21.73 -12.83 -1.55
C GLY A 128 23.22 -13.14 -1.42
N SER A 129 23.61 -13.64 -0.25
CA SER A 129 24.84 -14.40 -0.04
C SER A 129 24.44 -15.76 0.51
N LYS A 130 24.70 -16.83 -0.26
CA LYS A 130 24.58 -18.26 0.08
C LYS A 130 25.50 -18.71 1.24
N ALA A 131 25.65 -17.91 2.30
CA ALA A 131 26.60 -18.18 3.38
C ALA A 131 26.09 -17.68 4.73
N ALA A 132 24.93 -18.20 5.16
CA ALA A 132 24.54 -18.43 6.54
C ALA A 132 23.19 -19.15 6.49
N VAL A 133 23.18 -20.47 6.66
CA VAL A 133 21.95 -21.15 7.08
C VAL A 133 21.63 -20.57 8.44
N SER A 134 20.75 -19.57 8.42
CA SER A 134 20.64 -18.56 9.46
C SER A 134 19.90 -19.14 10.65
N SER A 135 20.36 -18.84 11.87
CA SER A 135 19.87 -19.37 13.15
C SER A 135 18.35 -19.36 13.35
N TRP A 136 17.60 -18.51 12.62
CA TRP A 136 16.14 -18.48 12.66
C TRP A 136 15.49 -19.73 12.05
N ARG A 137 16.22 -20.55 11.28
CA ARG A 137 15.68 -21.81 10.73
C ARG A 137 15.41 -22.87 11.80
N ASP A 138 16.04 -22.73 12.97
CA ASP A 138 15.86 -23.62 14.11
C ASP A 138 14.65 -23.22 14.98
N ASP A 139 14.06 -22.05 14.72
CA ASP A 139 12.86 -21.57 15.41
C ASP A 139 11.60 -22.36 15.00
N PRO A 140 10.52 -22.32 15.81
CA PRO A 140 9.22 -22.89 15.45
C PRO A 140 8.68 -22.35 14.12
N VAL A 141 7.96 -23.18 13.37
CA VAL A 141 7.47 -22.86 12.02
C VAL A 141 6.70 -21.54 11.94
N GLU A 142 5.91 -21.20 12.96
CA GLU A 142 5.16 -19.94 13.04
C GLU A 142 6.11 -18.72 13.10
N SER A 143 7.15 -18.79 13.92
CA SER A 143 8.20 -17.77 14.01
C SER A 143 8.99 -17.65 12.71
N ARG A 144 9.25 -18.78 12.03
CA ARG A 144 9.91 -18.80 10.72
C ARG A 144 9.08 -18.10 9.64
N ILE A 145 7.78 -18.38 9.60
CA ILE A 145 6.84 -17.72 8.68
C ILE A 145 6.79 -16.21 8.96
N SER A 146 6.65 -15.81 10.22
CA SER A 146 6.65 -14.38 10.59
C SER A 146 7.96 -13.69 10.21
N HIS A 147 9.11 -14.32 10.45
CA HIS A 147 10.41 -13.81 10.03
C HIS A 147 10.51 -13.66 8.51
N ALA A 148 10.08 -14.69 7.76
CA ALA A 148 10.09 -14.68 6.30
C ALA A 148 9.20 -13.56 5.73
N LEU A 149 8.01 -13.34 6.31
CA LEU A 149 7.12 -12.25 5.94
C LEU A 149 7.74 -10.89 6.22
N VAL A 150 8.23 -10.63 7.44
CA VAL A 150 8.81 -9.34 7.84
C VAL A 150 10.06 -9.00 7.02
N LYS A 151 10.91 -9.99 6.72
CA LYS A 151 12.12 -9.79 5.90
C LYS A 151 11.87 -9.87 4.39
N GLY A 152 10.69 -10.32 3.96
CA GLY A 152 10.36 -10.50 2.55
C GLY A 152 11.16 -11.64 1.89
N ILE A 153 11.40 -12.74 2.60
CA ILE A 153 12.13 -13.93 2.11
C ILE A 153 11.12 -14.92 1.51
N ASP A 154 11.22 -15.22 0.22
CA ASP A 154 10.27 -16.09 -0.48
C ASP A 154 10.79 -17.52 -0.71
N GLU A 155 12.05 -17.80 -0.37
CA GLU A 155 12.72 -19.08 -0.65
C GLU A 155 12.11 -20.25 0.14
N PHE A 156 11.83 -20.06 1.43
CA PHE A 156 11.38 -21.13 2.34
C PHE A 156 9.87 -21.10 2.64
N ILE A 157 9.17 -20.05 2.23
CA ILE A 157 7.78 -19.81 2.67
C ILE A 157 6.84 -20.96 2.29
N VAL A 158 7.01 -21.56 1.11
CA VAL A 158 6.18 -22.68 0.64
C VAL A 158 6.42 -23.92 1.51
N LYS A 159 7.68 -24.20 1.86
CA LYS A 159 8.03 -25.34 2.71
C LYS A 159 7.52 -25.16 4.13
N ASP A 160 7.67 -23.97 4.70
CA ASP A 160 7.19 -23.68 6.05
C ASP A 160 5.64 -23.68 6.11
N THR A 161 4.97 -23.18 5.06
CA THR A 161 3.50 -23.25 4.94
C THR A 161 3.00 -24.69 4.85
N GLU A 162 3.69 -25.55 4.09
CA GLU A 162 3.36 -26.97 3.99
C GLU A 162 3.60 -27.71 5.31
N GLU A 163 4.65 -27.36 6.06
CA GLU A 163 4.92 -27.92 7.38
C GLU A 163 3.79 -27.60 8.37
N CYS A 164 3.28 -26.36 8.38
CA CYS A 164 2.09 -26.00 9.16
C CYS A 164 0.84 -26.79 8.75
N ARG A 165 0.71 -27.11 7.46
CA ARG A 165 -0.43 -27.87 6.93
C ARG A 165 -0.39 -29.33 7.36
N VAL A 166 0.79 -29.93 7.35
CA VAL A 166 0.99 -31.35 7.67
C VAL A 166 1.14 -31.60 9.18
N SER A 167 1.54 -30.59 9.97
CA SER A 167 1.72 -30.74 11.42
C SER A 167 0.44 -31.10 12.19
N GLY A 168 -0.73 -30.88 11.59
CA GLY A 168 -2.02 -31.08 12.24
C GLY A 168 -2.37 -30.02 13.29
N SER A 169 -1.52 -28.99 13.47
CA SER A 169 -1.75 -27.89 14.41
C SER A 169 -2.92 -26.99 13.98
N PHE A 170 -3.27 -27.01 12.69
CA PHE A 170 -4.34 -26.23 12.10
C PHE A 170 -5.35 -27.18 11.44
N ALA A 171 -6.61 -27.11 11.89
CA ALA A 171 -7.67 -28.00 11.40
C ALA A 171 -8.00 -27.79 9.91
N LYS A 172 -7.84 -26.56 9.42
CA LYS A 172 -8.12 -26.17 8.04
C LYS A 172 -6.96 -25.38 7.45
N PRO A 173 -6.67 -25.50 6.13
CA PRO A 173 -5.71 -24.63 5.44
C PRO A 173 -6.00 -23.13 5.63
N LEU A 174 -7.28 -22.75 5.74
CA LEU A 174 -7.69 -21.37 6.02
C LEU A 174 -7.12 -20.86 7.36
N ASN A 175 -7.04 -21.71 8.39
CA ASN A 175 -6.52 -21.32 9.70
C ASN A 175 -5.01 -21.02 9.67
N ILE A 176 -4.28 -21.52 8.67
CA ILE A 176 -2.86 -21.18 8.45
C ILE A 176 -2.74 -19.75 7.91
N ILE A 177 -3.70 -19.34 7.07
CA ILE A 177 -3.81 -17.97 6.59
C ILE A 177 -4.16 -17.05 7.76
N GLU A 178 -5.25 -17.34 8.46
CA GLU A 178 -5.76 -16.51 9.57
C GLU A 178 -4.86 -16.50 10.82
N GLY A 179 -4.03 -17.54 11.01
CA GLY A 179 -3.09 -17.65 12.12
C GLY A 179 -1.71 -17.08 11.81
N PRO A 180 -0.69 -17.93 11.54
CA PRO A 180 0.71 -17.51 11.45
C PRO A 180 0.97 -16.50 10.33
N LEU A 181 0.31 -16.65 9.18
CA LEU A 181 0.51 -15.75 8.04
C LEU A 181 -0.06 -14.35 8.32
N MET A 182 -1.30 -14.25 8.80
CA MET A 182 -1.90 -12.97 9.19
C MET A 182 -1.18 -12.32 10.37
N SER A 183 -0.73 -13.09 11.37
CA SER A 183 0.09 -12.57 12.48
C SER A 183 1.39 -11.91 12.00
N GLY A 184 2.08 -12.54 11.04
CA GLY A 184 3.25 -11.94 10.39
C GLY A 184 2.92 -10.66 9.63
N MET A 185 1.77 -10.63 8.93
CA MET A 185 1.32 -9.43 8.20
C MET A 185 0.86 -8.28 9.11
N ASN A 186 0.24 -8.58 10.25
CA ASN A 186 -0.09 -7.59 11.28
C ASN A 186 1.20 -6.92 11.81
N THR A 187 2.25 -7.71 12.07
CA THR A 187 3.57 -7.18 12.46
C THR A 187 4.15 -6.26 11.38
N VAL A 188 4.02 -6.61 10.10
CA VAL A 188 4.41 -5.76 8.98
C VAL A 188 3.61 -4.44 8.97
N GLY A 189 2.30 -4.52 9.20
CA GLY A 189 1.40 -3.36 9.33
C GLY A 189 1.82 -2.42 10.46
N ASP A 190 2.11 -2.96 11.64
CA ASP A 190 2.57 -2.19 12.81
C ASP A 190 3.91 -1.51 12.55
N LEU A 191 4.87 -2.21 11.94
CA LEU A 191 6.17 -1.64 11.58
C LEU A 191 6.03 -0.53 10.53
N PHE A 192 5.11 -0.67 9.57
CA PHE A 192 4.80 0.35 8.58
C PHE A 192 4.14 1.58 9.22
N GLY A 193 3.13 1.38 10.07
CA GLY A 193 2.46 2.45 10.81
C GLY A 193 3.41 3.21 11.74
N ALA A 194 4.38 2.52 12.34
CA ALA A 194 5.43 3.13 13.16
C ALA A 194 6.56 3.79 12.34
N GLY A 195 6.52 3.71 11.01
CA GLY A 195 7.57 4.24 10.13
C GLY A 195 8.92 3.52 10.22
N LYS A 196 8.95 2.31 10.81
CA LYS A 196 10.14 1.43 10.89
C LYS A 196 10.33 0.58 9.64
N MET A 197 9.26 0.40 8.88
CA MET A 197 9.22 -0.32 7.61
C MET A 197 8.62 0.59 6.54
N PHE A 198 9.12 0.48 5.32
CA PHE A 198 8.73 1.36 4.21
C PHE A 198 7.81 0.63 3.24
N LEU A 199 6.98 1.38 2.50
CA LEU A 199 6.03 0.82 1.54
C LEU A 199 6.63 -0.26 0.62
N PRO A 200 7.86 -0.10 0.09
CA PRO A 200 8.42 -1.13 -0.76
C PRO A 200 8.80 -2.43 -0.04
N GLN A 201 9.15 -2.35 1.24
CA GLN A 201 9.34 -3.54 2.08
C GLN A 201 8.00 -4.22 2.32
N VAL A 202 6.92 -3.46 2.53
CA VAL A 202 5.55 -3.99 2.67
C VAL A 202 5.13 -4.76 1.41
N ILE A 203 5.43 -4.22 0.22
CA ILE A 203 5.17 -4.92 -1.05
C ILE A 203 5.96 -6.23 -1.15
N LYS A 204 7.22 -6.25 -0.68
CA LYS A 204 8.03 -7.47 -0.66
C LYS A 204 7.42 -8.54 0.26
N SER A 205 6.96 -8.15 1.45
CA SER A 205 6.23 -9.02 2.37
C SER A 205 4.93 -9.56 1.77
N ALA A 206 4.18 -8.70 1.07
CA ALA A 206 2.97 -9.08 0.35
C ALA A 206 3.22 -10.18 -0.70
N ARG A 207 4.36 -10.11 -1.40
CA ARG A 207 4.75 -11.13 -2.38
C ARG A 207 5.00 -12.48 -1.72
N VAL A 208 5.64 -12.49 -0.55
CA VAL A 208 5.85 -13.71 0.26
C VAL A 208 4.51 -14.27 0.72
N MET A 209 3.63 -13.41 1.25
CA MET A 209 2.27 -13.77 1.66
C MET A 209 1.47 -14.40 0.51
N LYS A 210 1.45 -13.76 -0.65
CA LYS A 210 0.74 -14.26 -1.83
C LYS A 210 1.27 -15.63 -2.30
N LYS A 211 2.59 -15.86 -2.20
CA LYS A 211 3.20 -17.15 -2.53
C LYS A 211 2.78 -18.26 -1.55
N ALA A 212 2.66 -17.93 -0.26
CA ALA A 212 2.16 -18.85 0.76
C ALA A 212 0.68 -19.20 0.53
N VAL A 213 -0.17 -18.19 0.34
CA VAL A 213 -1.61 -18.38 0.06
C VAL A 213 -1.83 -19.16 -1.23
N ALA A 214 -1.07 -18.86 -2.29
CA ALA A 214 -1.16 -19.58 -3.56
C ALA A 214 -0.87 -21.09 -3.41
N HIS A 215 0.01 -21.47 -2.49
CA HIS A 215 0.25 -22.88 -2.15
C HIS A 215 -0.94 -23.53 -1.44
N LEU A 216 -1.70 -22.77 -0.64
CA LEU A 216 -2.86 -23.27 0.10
C LEU A 216 -4.13 -23.37 -0.74
N ILE A 217 -4.26 -22.59 -1.83
CA ILE A 217 -5.47 -22.55 -2.69
C ILE A 217 -5.93 -23.94 -3.13
N PRO A 218 -5.09 -24.82 -3.71
CA PRO A 218 -5.54 -26.13 -4.18
C PRO A 218 -6.11 -27.00 -3.06
N PHE A 219 -5.55 -26.90 -1.85
CA PHE A 219 -6.03 -27.66 -0.69
C PHE A 219 -7.36 -27.11 -0.17
N MET A 220 -7.55 -25.79 -0.21
CA MET A 220 -8.84 -25.16 0.13
C MET A 220 -9.92 -25.52 -0.88
N GLU A 221 -9.59 -25.57 -2.18
CA GLU A 221 -10.52 -25.98 -3.23
C GLU A 221 -10.92 -27.45 -3.09
N GLU A 222 -9.98 -28.33 -2.77
CA GLU A 222 -10.28 -29.74 -2.53
C GLU A 222 -11.11 -29.95 -1.25
N GLU A 223 -10.80 -29.25 -0.15
CA GLU A 223 -11.63 -29.28 1.06
C GLU A 223 -13.05 -28.78 0.77
N LYS A 224 -13.19 -27.69 -0.01
CA LYS A 224 -14.49 -27.20 -0.47
C LYS A 224 -15.23 -28.23 -1.32
N ARG A 225 -14.54 -28.91 -2.23
CA ARG A 225 -15.12 -29.95 -3.08
C ARG A 225 -15.63 -31.13 -2.24
N LEU A 226 -14.87 -31.55 -1.23
CA LEU A 226 -15.26 -32.62 -0.30
C LEU A 226 -16.44 -32.19 0.59
N ALA A 227 -16.39 -30.98 1.14
CA ALA A 227 -17.48 -30.42 1.96
C ALA A 227 -18.78 -30.26 1.15
N ALA A 228 -18.70 -29.86 -0.11
CA ALA A 228 -19.85 -29.76 -1.01
C ALA A 228 -20.48 -31.13 -1.36
N LEU A 229 -19.70 -32.22 -1.30
CA LEU A 229 -20.21 -33.59 -1.47
C LEU A 229 -20.94 -34.10 -0.21
N GLU A 230 -20.52 -33.66 0.97
CA GLU A 230 -21.13 -34.04 2.25
C GLU A 230 -22.33 -33.15 2.64
N ASN A 231 -22.31 -31.87 2.24
CA ASN A 231 -23.38 -30.93 2.50
C ASN A 231 -23.49 -29.88 1.38
N PRO A 232 -24.40 -30.06 0.40
CA PRO A 232 -24.52 -29.16 -0.76
C PRO A 232 -25.02 -27.75 -0.41
N ASP A 233 -25.57 -27.53 0.78
CA ASP A 233 -26.03 -26.21 1.26
C ASP A 233 -24.98 -25.49 2.14
N ALA A 234 -23.78 -26.06 2.34
CA ALA A 234 -22.74 -25.43 3.14
C ALA A 234 -22.19 -24.17 2.45
N GLU A 235 -22.29 -23.03 3.14
CA GLU A 235 -21.80 -21.74 2.66
C GLU A 235 -20.28 -21.81 2.42
N VAL A 236 -19.87 -21.56 1.16
CA VAL A 236 -18.46 -21.67 0.75
C VAL A 236 -17.66 -20.54 1.40
N ALA A 237 -16.85 -20.87 2.41
CA ALA A 237 -15.95 -19.92 3.04
C ALA A 237 -15.07 -19.23 1.98
N SER A 238 -15.11 -17.90 1.90
CA SER A 238 -14.29 -17.15 0.95
C SER A 238 -12.80 -17.35 1.23
N SER A 239 -11.97 -17.29 0.19
CA SER A 239 -10.51 -17.37 0.30
C SER A 239 -9.87 -16.09 0.84
N HIS A 240 -10.64 -15.00 0.93
CA HIS A 240 -10.20 -13.69 1.41
C HIS A 240 -10.87 -13.32 2.73
N ALA A 241 -10.18 -12.52 3.55
CA ALA A 241 -10.68 -12.02 4.83
C ALA A 241 -11.90 -11.07 4.69
N GLY A 242 -12.06 -10.47 3.50
CA GLY A 242 -13.20 -9.62 3.15
C GLY A 242 -13.00 -9.00 1.77
N LEU A 243 -14.08 -8.52 1.17
CA LEU A 243 -14.10 -7.84 -0.12
C LEU A 243 -14.40 -6.35 0.07
N MET A 244 -13.49 -5.50 -0.38
CA MET A 244 -13.69 -4.05 -0.40
C MET A 244 -13.85 -3.54 -1.84
N VAL A 245 -14.90 -2.77 -2.09
CA VAL A 245 -14.98 -1.88 -3.26
C VAL A 245 -14.39 -0.53 -2.88
N LEU A 246 -13.39 -0.08 -3.62
CA LEU A 246 -12.62 1.12 -3.33
C LEU A 246 -12.68 2.09 -4.52
N ALA A 247 -13.01 3.36 -4.28
CA ALA A 247 -13.14 4.34 -5.35
C ALA A 247 -12.72 5.74 -4.92
N THR A 248 -12.11 6.50 -5.84
CA THR A 248 -12.02 7.96 -5.69
C THR A 248 -13.29 8.57 -6.28
N VAL A 249 -13.98 9.39 -5.46
CA VAL A 249 -15.31 9.90 -5.78
C VAL A 249 -15.32 10.80 -7.03
N LYS A 250 -16.52 11.01 -7.57
CA LYS A 250 -16.77 11.85 -8.75
C LYS A 250 -16.08 13.21 -8.63
N GLY A 251 -15.48 13.65 -9.74
CA GLY A 251 -14.81 14.95 -9.84
C GLY A 251 -13.42 14.99 -9.22
N ASP A 252 -12.95 13.90 -8.62
CA ASP A 252 -11.63 13.80 -8.01
C ASP A 252 -10.74 12.78 -8.76
N VAL A 253 -9.51 13.19 -9.09
CA VAL A 253 -8.52 12.40 -9.84
C VAL A 253 -7.44 11.78 -8.96
N HIS A 254 -7.42 12.12 -7.68
CA HIS A 254 -6.30 11.76 -6.83
C HIS A 254 -6.46 10.33 -6.31
N ASP A 255 -5.47 9.48 -6.58
CA ASP A 255 -5.53 8.04 -6.31
C ASP A 255 -4.31 7.48 -5.57
N ILE A 256 -3.24 8.25 -5.37
CA ILE A 256 -2.02 7.76 -4.73
C ILE A 256 -2.33 7.13 -3.36
N GLY A 257 -3.08 7.84 -2.51
CA GLY A 257 -3.47 7.33 -1.19
C GLY A 257 -4.35 6.08 -1.28
N LYS A 258 -5.33 6.10 -2.20
CA LYS A 258 -6.23 4.98 -2.48
C LYS A 258 -5.46 3.72 -2.90
N ASN A 259 -4.51 3.86 -3.82
CA ASN A 259 -3.73 2.74 -4.34
C ASN A 259 -2.85 2.13 -3.24
N ILE A 260 -2.35 2.96 -2.31
CA ILE A 260 -1.62 2.47 -1.13
C ILE A 260 -2.55 1.67 -0.22
N VAL A 261 -3.77 2.15 0.05
CA VAL A 261 -4.77 1.40 0.83
C VAL A 261 -5.09 0.07 0.15
N ALA A 262 -5.31 0.06 -1.16
CA ALA A 262 -5.58 -1.17 -1.92
C ALA A 262 -4.45 -2.18 -1.80
N VAL A 263 -3.20 -1.74 -1.96
CA VAL A 263 -2.01 -2.58 -1.77
C VAL A 263 -1.95 -3.11 -0.35
N VAL A 264 -2.07 -2.24 0.66
CA VAL A 264 -1.94 -2.62 2.08
C VAL A 264 -3.07 -3.57 2.52
N LEU A 265 -4.29 -3.40 2.02
CA LEU A 265 -5.38 -4.36 2.27
C LEU A 265 -5.14 -5.69 1.55
N GLY A 266 -4.68 -5.66 0.30
CA GLY A 266 -4.26 -6.86 -0.43
C GLY A 266 -3.12 -7.63 0.26
N CYS A 267 -2.22 -6.91 0.94
CA CYS A 267 -1.19 -7.51 1.80
C CYS A 267 -1.77 -8.29 2.98
N ASN A 268 -3.00 -7.96 3.43
CA ASN A 268 -3.67 -8.54 4.59
C ASN A 268 -4.85 -9.44 4.18
N ASN A 269 -4.73 -10.11 3.03
CA ASN A 269 -5.70 -11.07 2.50
C ASN A 269 -7.11 -10.49 2.24
N PHE A 270 -7.25 -9.18 2.08
CA PHE A 270 -8.50 -8.59 1.57
C PHE A 270 -8.51 -8.58 0.04
N LYS A 271 -9.67 -8.87 -0.55
CA LYS A 271 -9.89 -8.67 -1.98
C LYS A 271 -10.33 -7.22 -2.20
N VAL A 272 -9.56 -6.45 -2.96
CA VAL A 272 -9.88 -5.05 -3.26
C VAL A 272 -10.27 -4.92 -4.73
N ILE A 273 -11.46 -4.37 -4.96
CA ILE A 273 -11.95 -3.99 -6.29
C ILE A 273 -11.82 -2.47 -6.40
N ASP A 274 -10.77 -2.03 -7.08
CA ASP A 274 -10.50 -0.62 -7.28
C ASP A 274 -11.20 -0.11 -8.56
N LEU A 275 -12.18 0.77 -8.39
CA LEU A 275 -12.95 1.37 -9.48
C LEU A 275 -12.23 2.55 -10.16
N GLY A 276 -11.08 2.96 -9.63
CA GLY A 276 -10.30 4.07 -10.15
C GLY A 276 -10.75 5.43 -9.63
N VAL A 277 -10.73 6.42 -10.53
CA VAL A 277 -10.95 7.84 -10.20
C VAL A 277 -12.16 8.44 -10.89
N MET A 278 -12.62 9.56 -10.36
CA MET A 278 -13.82 10.27 -10.84
C MET A 278 -15.06 9.37 -10.92
N VAL A 279 -15.21 8.43 -9.98
CA VAL A 279 -16.25 7.41 -10.06
C VAL A 279 -17.60 7.96 -9.55
N PRO A 280 -18.67 7.96 -10.37
CA PRO A 280 -20.02 8.31 -9.94
C PRO A 280 -20.58 7.39 -8.85
N TYR A 281 -21.48 7.90 -8.01
CA TYR A 281 -22.05 7.13 -6.89
C TYR A 281 -22.78 5.86 -7.37
N ASP A 282 -23.51 5.92 -8.49
CA ASP A 282 -24.27 4.80 -9.04
C ASP A 282 -23.34 3.63 -9.34
N LYS A 283 -22.22 3.87 -10.03
CA LYS A 283 -21.23 2.83 -10.31
C LYS A 283 -20.60 2.24 -9.06
N ILE A 284 -20.38 3.04 -8.01
CA ILE A 284 -19.82 2.55 -6.74
C ILE A 284 -20.82 1.58 -6.08
N LEU A 285 -22.09 1.96 -6.01
CA LEU A 285 -23.11 1.14 -5.37
C LEU A 285 -23.44 -0.11 -6.20
N ASP A 286 -23.53 0.03 -7.52
CA ASP A 286 -23.77 -1.09 -8.44
C ASP A 286 -22.64 -2.12 -8.35
N ALA A 287 -21.37 -1.69 -8.33
CA ALA A 287 -20.23 -2.58 -8.15
C ALA A 287 -20.22 -3.27 -6.77
N ALA A 288 -20.65 -2.56 -5.72
CA ALA A 288 -20.76 -3.14 -4.38
C ALA A 288 -21.83 -4.23 -4.32
N GLU A 289 -22.97 -4.05 -4.99
CA GLU A 289 -24.02 -5.07 -5.09
C GLU A 289 -23.58 -6.25 -5.99
N GLU A 290 -23.02 -5.96 -7.17
CA GLU A 290 -22.55 -6.97 -8.13
C GLU A 290 -21.52 -7.91 -7.51
N HIS A 291 -20.54 -7.34 -6.81
CA HIS A 291 -19.45 -8.11 -6.21
C HIS A 291 -19.74 -8.56 -4.78
N LYS A 292 -20.92 -8.25 -4.23
CA LYS A 292 -21.30 -8.52 -2.84
C LYS A 292 -20.22 -8.02 -1.86
N ALA A 293 -19.89 -6.74 -1.96
CA ALA A 293 -18.84 -6.13 -1.17
C ALA A 293 -19.19 -6.14 0.32
N ASP A 294 -18.22 -6.54 1.13
CA ASP A 294 -18.31 -6.50 2.59
C ASP A 294 -18.05 -5.09 3.13
N ILE A 295 -17.29 -4.26 2.38
CA ILE A 295 -16.95 -2.88 2.76
C ILE A 295 -16.91 -1.98 1.51
N ILE A 296 -17.40 -0.74 1.63
CA ILE A 296 -17.21 0.31 0.61
C ILE A 296 -16.21 1.34 1.15
N GLY A 297 -15.14 1.62 0.41
CA GLY A 297 -14.15 2.64 0.71
C GLY A 297 -14.21 3.81 -0.27
N LEU A 298 -14.33 5.03 0.24
CA LEU A 298 -14.29 6.26 -0.55
C LEU A 298 -13.02 7.06 -0.28
N SER A 299 -12.40 7.56 -1.35
CA SER A 299 -11.25 8.45 -1.32
C SER A 299 -11.57 9.82 -1.89
N GLY A 300 -11.09 10.88 -1.22
CA GLY A 300 -11.22 12.26 -1.68
C GLY A 300 -10.10 13.17 -1.16
N LEU A 301 -9.59 14.02 -2.04
CA LEU A 301 -8.50 14.97 -1.77
C LEU A 301 -8.95 16.43 -1.85
N ILE A 302 -10.02 16.75 -2.59
CA ILE A 302 -10.49 18.14 -2.74
C ILE A 302 -11.79 18.40 -1.97
N THR A 303 -12.12 19.67 -1.70
CA THR A 303 -13.33 20.03 -0.96
C THR A 303 -14.63 19.56 -1.63
N PRO A 304 -14.80 19.66 -2.97
CA PRO A 304 -15.99 19.13 -3.65
C PRO A 304 -16.20 17.62 -3.45
N SER A 305 -15.12 16.85 -3.23
CA SER A 305 -15.20 15.41 -2.97
C SER A 305 -15.98 15.09 -1.70
N LEU A 306 -15.99 16.00 -0.73
CA LEU A 306 -16.71 15.81 0.54
C LEU A 306 -18.22 15.76 0.33
N ASP A 307 -18.76 16.63 -0.53
CA ASP A 307 -20.19 16.65 -0.86
C ASP A 307 -20.62 15.41 -1.67
N GLU A 308 -19.73 14.92 -2.54
CA GLU A 308 -19.95 13.67 -3.26
C GLU A 308 -19.97 12.46 -2.32
N MET A 309 -19.10 12.41 -1.30
CA MET A 309 -19.14 11.35 -0.27
C MET A 309 -20.45 11.37 0.55
N VAL A 310 -20.96 12.55 0.88
CA VAL A 310 -22.27 12.71 1.54
C VAL A 310 -23.38 12.19 0.63
N THR A 311 -23.29 12.47 -0.68
CA THR A 311 -24.25 11.95 -1.67
C THR A 311 -24.23 10.43 -1.73
N VAL A 312 -23.05 9.79 -1.71
CA VAL A 312 -22.94 8.33 -1.67
C VAL A 312 -23.62 7.76 -0.41
N ALA A 313 -23.33 8.30 0.77
CA ALA A 313 -23.94 7.83 2.03
C ALA A 313 -25.48 7.91 1.99
N LYS A 314 -26.02 9.05 1.52
CA LYS A 314 -27.47 9.21 1.35
C LYS A 314 -28.06 8.20 0.36
N LYS A 315 -27.36 7.91 -0.73
CA LYS A 315 -27.81 6.94 -1.74
C LYS A 315 -27.71 5.49 -1.25
N MET A 316 -26.75 5.17 -0.38
CA MET A 316 -26.70 3.87 0.31
C MET A 316 -27.92 3.65 1.20
N GLU A 317 -28.35 4.68 1.93
CA GLU A 317 -29.57 4.64 2.76
C GLU A 317 -30.83 4.46 1.91
N GLU A 318 -30.97 5.24 0.82
CA GLU A 318 -32.10 5.09 -0.11
C GLU A 318 -32.18 3.69 -0.73
N ARG A 319 -31.02 3.03 -0.95
CA ARG A 319 -30.90 1.65 -1.42
C ARG A 319 -30.99 0.60 -0.31
N LYS A 320 -31.12 1.01 0.96
CA LYS A 320 -31.18 0.11 2.13
C LYS A 320 -29.98 -0.84 2.22
N MET A 321 -28.80 -0.34 1.86
CA MET A 321 -27.57 -1.10 2.04
C MET A 321 -27.25 -1.21 3.54
N ASN A 322 -26.56 -2.29 3.94
CA ASN A 322 -26.10 -2.50 5.32
C ASN A 322 -24.56 -2.60 5.41
N VAL A 323 -23.89 -2.32 4.30
CA VAL A 323 -22.43 -2.44 4.15
C VAL A 323 -21.75 -1.26 4.86
N PRO A 324 -20.71 -1.47 5.68
CA PRO A 324 -19.90 -0.41 6.26
C PRO A 324 -19.29 0.53 5.20
N LEU A 325 -19.32 1.83 5.47
CA LEU A 325 -18.75 2.88 4.63
C LEU A 325 -17.49 3.47 5.28
N LEU A 326 -16.34 3.28 4.64
CA LEU A 326 -15.07 3.84 5.05
C LEU A 326 -14.76 5.12 4.27
N ILE A 327 -14.37 6.17 4.99
CA ILE A 327 -14.06 7.49 4.43
C ILE A 327 -12.59 7.81 4.67
N GLY A 328 -11.88 8.14 3.61
CA GLY A 328 -10.48 8.56 3.68
C GLY A 328 -10.07 9.59 2.64
N GLY A 329 -8.85 10.07 2.79
CA GLY A 329 -8.22 11.06 1.90
C GLY A 329 -7.99 12.42 2.58
N ALA A 330 -7.20 13.28 1.94
CA ALA A 330 -6.54 14.40 2.61
C ALA A 330 -7.49 15.48 3.16
N THR A 331 -8.64 15.70 2.52
CA THR A 331 -9.65 16.68 2.97
C THR A 331 -10.64 16.12 3.98
N THR A 332 -10.68 14.79 4.12
CA THR A 332 -11.59 14.12 5.05
C THR A 332 -11.13 14.28 6.51
N SER A 333 -12.07 14.23 7.44
CA SER A 333 -11.77 14.33 8.86
C SER A 333 -12.81 13.61 9.71
N LYS A 334 -12.45 13.31 10.96
CA LYS A 334 -13.36 12.73 11.95
C LYS A 334 -14.61 13.60 12.14
N MET A 335 -14.43 14.91 12.23
CA MET A 335 -15.52 15.87 12.44
C MET A 335 -16.45 15.93 11.22
N HIS A 336 -15.90 16.04 10.01
CA HIS A 336 -16.71 16.04 8.80
C HIS A 336 -17.54 14.77 8.68
N THR A 337 -16.91 13.61 8.88
CA THR A 337 -17.56 12.30 8.77
C THR A 337 -18.72 12.17 9.77
N ALA A 338 -18.47 12.47 11.04
CA ALA A 338 -19.49 12.36 12.10
C ALA A 338 -20.67 13.34 11.93
N VAL A 339 -20.42 14.54 11.40
CA VAL A 339 -21.46 15.59 11.32
C VAL A 339 -22.22 15.57 9.99
N LYS A 340 -21.55 15.20 8.89
CA LYS A 340 -22.12 15.31 7.53
C LYS A 340 -22.47 13.97 6.90
N LEU A 341 -21.72 12.90 7.17
CA LEU A 341 -21.97 11.60 6.55
C LEU A 341 -22.77 10.65 7.45
N THR A 342 -22.36 10.47 8.71
CA THR A 342 -23.03 9.54 9.64
C THR A 342 -24.54 9.78 9.76
N PRO A 343 -25.07 11.02 9.78
CA PRO A 343 -26.53 11.22 9.83
C PRO A 343 -27.28 10.84 8.55
N GLN A 344 -26.58 10.58 7.44
CA GLN A 344 -27.19 10.27 6.14
C GLN A 344 -27.30 8.76 5.88
N TYR A 345 -26.67 7.92 6.69
CA TYR A 345 -26.65 6.47 6.52
C TYR A 345 -26.75 5.79 7.88
N SER A 346 -27.71 4.89 8.01
CA SER A 346 -27.98 4.14 9.24
C SER A 346 -26.92 3.07 9.55
N GLY A 347 -26.19 2.61 8.52
CA GLY A 347 -25.07 1.69 8.68
C GLY A 347 -23.77 2.35 9.19
N PRO A 348 -22.73 1.56 9.45
CA PRO A 348 -21.47 2.07 10.00
C PRO A 348 -20.78 3.03 9.02
N VAL A 349 -20.44 4.24 9.48
CA VAL A 349 -19.63 5.22 8.71
C VAL A 349 -18.37 5.56 9.49
N ILE A 350 -17.22 5.11 8.98
CA ILE A 350 -15.95 5.17 9.72
C ILE A 350 -14.92 5.99 8.96
N TYR A 351 -14.37 6.99 9.63
CA TYR A 351 -13.23 7.76 9.15
C TYR A 351 -11.92 7.00 9.39
N VAL A 352 -11.13 6.80 8.34
CA VAL A 352 -9.82 6.15 8.42
C VAL A 352 -8.73 7.14 7.99
N LEU A 353 -7.79 7.41 8.90
CA LEU A 353 -6.77 8.44 8.72
C LEU A 353 -5.76 8.10 7.61
N ASP A 354 -5.28 6.86 7.58
CA ASP A 354 -4.25 6.42 6.66
C ASP A 354 -4.31 4.90 6.41
N ALA A 355 -3.53 4.43 5.44
CA ALA A 355 -3.49 3.02 5.05
C ALA A 355 -2.98 2.07 6.14
N SER A 356 -2.20 2.54 7.13
CA SER A 356 -1.77 1.66 8.23
C SER A 356 -2.93 1.35 9.17
N ARG A 357 -3.88 2.28 9.30
CA ARG A 357 -5.08 2.14 10.12
C ARG A 357 -6.24 1.47 9.39
N SER A 358 -6.21 1.36 8.07
CA SER A 358 -7.30 0.73 7.33
C SER A 358 -7.40 -0.78 7.61
N VAL A 359 -6.28 -1.46 7.81
CA VAL A 359 -6.27 -2.92 8.05
C VAL A 359 -6.95 -3.29 9.37
N PRO A 360 -6.55 -2.74 10.54
CA PRO A 360 -7.24 -3.06 11.79
C PRO A 360 -8.73 -2.74 11.76
N VAL A 361 -9.12 -1.61 11.16
CA VAL A 361 -10.53 -1.22 11.02
C VAL A 361 -11.30 -2.25 10.18
N CYS A 362 -10.76 -2.67 9.04
CA CYS A 362 -11.42 -3.67 8.20
C CYS A 362 -11.49 -5.03 8.91
N GLN A 363 -10.44 -5.44 9.64
CA GLN A 363 -10.46 -6.68 10.43
C GLN A 363 -11.54 -6.64 11.51
N SER A 364 -11.64 -5.55 12.28
CA SER A 364 -12.69 -5.40 13.30
C SER A 364 -14.10 -5.39 12.71
N LEU A 365 -14.28 -4.86 11.50
CA LEU A 365 -15.58 -4.90 10.82
C LEU A 365 -15.97 -6.29 10.28
N MET A 366 -14.98 -7.13 9.98
CA MET A 366 -15.19 -8.51 9.50
C MET A 366 -15.30 -9.52 10.65
N ASP A 367 -14.87 -9.14 11.85
CA ASP A 367 -14.94 -9.98 13.04
C ASP A 367 -16.39 -10.08 13.56
N LYS A 368 -17.01 -11.26 13.42
CA LYS A 368 -18.41 -11.48 13.80
C LYS A 368 -18.68 -11.30 15.29
N GLU A 369 -17.68 -11.48 16.16
CA GLU A 369 -17.86 -11.38 17.61
C GLU A 369 -17.69 -9.93 18.10
N ASN A 370 -16.73 -9.20 17.54
CA ASN A 370 -16.34 -7.87 18.03
C ASN A 370 -16.88 -6.71 17.18
N ARG A 371 -17.55 -6.98 16.05
CA ARG A 371 -18.05 -5.95 15.14
C ARG A 371 -19.02 -4.98 15.82
N ASP A 372 -19.98 -5.49 16.59
CA ASP A 372 -21.05 -4.65 17.15
C ASP A 372 -20.55 -3.75 18.29
N ASP A 373 -19.50 -4.17 19.02
CA ASP A 373 -18.84 -3.32 20.02
C ASP A 373 -17.95 -2.24 19.39
N PHE A 374 -17.48 -2.47 18.15
CA PHE A 374 -16.60 -1.55 17.42
C PHE A 374 -17.35 -0.44 16.68
N VAL A 375 -18.53 -0.75 16.12
CA VAL A 375 -19.40 0.16 15.35
C VAL A 375 -20.06 1.17 16.28
#